data_AF-A0A9E0RH05-F1
#
_entry.id   AF-A0A9E0RH05-F1
#
_cell.length_a   1.000
_cell.length_b   1.000
_cell.length_c   1.000
_cell.angle_alpha   90.00
_cell.angle_beta   90.00
_cell.angle_gamma   90.00
#
_symmetry.space_group_name_H-M   'P 1'
#
loop_
_entity.id
_entity.type
_entity.pdbx_description
1 polymer ?
#
loop_
_entity_poly.entity_id
_entity_poly.type
_entity_poly.pdbx_seq_one_letter_code
_entity_poly.pdbx_strand_id
1 'polypeptide(L)'
;RSDMNLRNKDDLQEFIMSYLFFAGVFEGCWFYNGFSPIFALQRRGLMRGTGEQFQYILRDEAMHFSFGLKVVNQILEEENISFDPKAVREMWDESEAAESDYANYILRDPILGYSAEYHTEQFRYVANRRARTVGLEEPFPGAKNVSPWLDEQATMRKEKNFFETRVIEYQTGAQLEW
;
A
#
# COMPACT_ATOMS: atom_id res chain seq x y z
N ARG A 1 11.93 -19.68 2.44
CA ARG A 1 12.60 -20.98 2.69
C ARG A 1 12.25 -21.94 1.56
N SER A 2 13.20 -22.65 0.96
CA SER A 2 12.94 -23.54 -0.20
C SER A 2 12.48 -24.94 0.18
N ASP A 3 12.59 -25.29 1.46
CA ASP A 3 12.28 -26.59 2.06
C ASP A 3 10.88 -26.69 2.68
N MET A 4 10.08 -25.62 2.59
CA MET A 4 8.76 -25.51 3.23
C MET A 4 7.74 -26.45 2.56
N ASN A 5 7.08 -27.30 3.35
CA ASN A 5 6.11 -28.26 2.87
C ASN A 5 4.69 -27.84 3.23
N LEU A 6 3.97 -27.25 2.28
CA LEU A 6 2.60 -26.75 2.48
C LEU A 6 1.55 -27.83 2.83
N ARG A 7 1.89 -29.13 2.76
CA ARG A 7 1.02 -30.21 3.26
C ARG A 7 1.17 -30.42 4.77
N ASN A 8 2.24 -29.89 5.38
CA ASN A 8 2.38 -29.82 6.82
C ASN A 8 1.63 -28.58 7.33
N LYS A 9 0.83 -28.76 8.39
CA LYS A 9 0.00 -27.68 8.95
C LYS A 9 0.81 -26.54 9.54
N ASP A 10 1.93 -26.83 10.18
CA ASP A 10 2.78 -25.82 10.81
C ASP A 10 3.47 -24.96 9.74
N ASP A 11 4.03 -25.60 8.70
CA ASP A 11 4.63 -24.92 7.55
C ASP A 11 3.59 -24.09 6.78
N LEU A 12 2.36 -24.59 6.64
CA LEU A 12 1.27 -23.85 6.03
C LEU A 12 0.88 -22.61 6.86
N GLN A 13 0.84 -22.75 8.19
CA GLN A 13 0.59 -21.62 9.10
C GLN A 13 1.70 -20.56 9.02
N GLU A 14 2.97 -20.98 9.00
CA GLU A 14 4.12 -20.08 8.82
C GLU A 14 4.02 -19.34 7.48
N PHE A 15 3.69 -20.06 6.40
CA PHE A 15 3.51 -19.46 5.08
C PHE A 15 2.39 -18.42 5.06
N ILE A 16 1.20 -18.77 5.54
CA ILE A 16 0.05 -17.87 5.45
C ILE A 16 0.20 -16.64 6.34
N MET A 17 0.84 -16.76 7.51
CA MET A 17 1.22 -15.62 8.33
C MET A 17 2.21 -14.70 7.59
N SER A 18 3.25 -15.29 6.99
CA SER A 18 4.24 -14.54 6.20
C SER A 18 3.61 -13.84 4.99
N TYR A 19 2.67 -14.52 4.33
CA TYR A 19 1.98 -14.01 3.17
C TYR A 19 0.93 -12.94 3.53
N LEU A 20 0.27 -13.07 4.69
CA LEU A 20 -0.58 -12.02 5.25
C LEU A 20 0.25 -10.76 5.56
N PHE A 21 1.43 -10.91 6.16
CA PHE A 21 2.35 -9.80 6.36
C PHE A 21 2.71 -9.13 5.02
N PHE A 22 3.14 -9.91 4.04
CA PHE A 22 3.51 -9.39 2.72
C PHE A 22 2.36 -8.65 2.04
N ALA A 23 1.21 -9.31 1.85
CA ALA A 23 0.08 -8.72 1.13
C ALA A 23 -0.63 -7.63 1.94
N GLY A 24 -0.86 -7.88 3.23
CA GLY A 24 -1.65 -7.01 4.09
C GLY A 24 -0.89 -5.81 4.64
N VAL A 25 0.34 -6.02 5.10
CA VAL A 25 1.18 -4.96 5.68
C VAL A 25 2.06 -4.33 4.61
N PHE A 26 2.96 -5.10 4.00
CA PHE A 26 4.00 -4.55 3.14
C PHE A 26 3.41 -3.84 1.92
N GLU A 27 2.63 -4.56 1.12
CA GLU A 27 1.98 -4.03 -0.08
C GLU A 27 0.75 -3.17 0.29
N GLY A 28 -0.09 -3.69 1.20
CA GLY A 28 -1.39 -3.12 1.52
C GLY A 28 -1.38 -1.88 2.43
N CYS A 29 -0.32 -1.68 3.22
CA CYS A 29 -0.18 -0.57 4.17
C CYS A 29 1.09 0.25 3.91
N TRP A 30 2.30 -0.33 3.97
CA TRP A 30 3.55 0.43 3.89
C TRP A 30 3.77 1.09 2.54
N PHE A 31 3.59 0.40 1.41
CA PHE A 31 3.67 1.08 0.11
C PHE A 31 2.55 2.10 -0.08
N TYR A 32 1.32 1.72 0.26
CA TYR A 32 0.16 2.62 0.16
C TYR A 32 0.39 3.93 0.94
N ASN A 33 0.86 3.84 2.19
CA ASN A 33 1.08 4.99 3.06
C ASN A 33 2.42 5.70 2.75
N GLY A 34 3.46 4.96 2.40
CA GLY A 34 4.80 5.46 2.08
C GLY A 34 4.86 6.40 0.88
N PHE A 35 3.91 6.31 -0.05
CA PHE A 35 3.81 7.27 -1.17
C PHE A 35 3.14 8.60 -0.77
N SER A 36 2.40 8.62 0.34
CA SER A 36 1.54 9.76 0.69
C SER A 36 2.29 11.06 1.05
N PRO A 37 3.54 11.07 1.58
CA PRO A 37 4.32 12.30 1.70
C PRO A 37 4.59 12.97 0.34
N ILE A 38 4.87 12.18 -0.70
CA ILE A 38 5.06 12.71 -2.07
C ILE A 38 3.74 13.21 -2.64
N PHE A 39 2.62 12.53 -2.40
CA PHE A 39 1.31 13.02 -2.82
C PHE A 39 0.90 14.32 -2.10
N ALA A 40 1.29 14.49 -0.83
CA ALA A 40 1.09 15.73 -0.10
C ALA A 40 1.84 16.91 -0.75
N LEU A 41 3.08 16.67 -1.23
CA LEU A 41 3.82 17.64 -2.03
C LEU A 41 3.17 17.87 -3.41
N GLN A 42 2.71 16.81 -4.07
CA GLN A 42 2.04 16.88 -5.39
C GLN A 42 0.78 17.75 -5.36
N ARG A 43 -0.04 17.63 -4.31
CA ARG A 43 -1.25 18.45 -4.10
C ARG A 43 -0.93 19.95 -4.00
N ARG A 44 0.30 20.30 -3.66
CA ARG A 44 0.81 21.68 -3.61
C ARG A 44 1.53 22.10 -4.88
N GLY A 45 1.52 21.26 -5.92
CA GLY A 45 2.18 21.50 -7.19
C GLY A 45 3.68 21.18 -7.20
N LEU A 46 4.22 20.54 -6.17
CA LEU A 46 5.62 20.13 -6.06
C LEU A 46 5.78 18.66 -6.47
N MET A 47 6.97 18.23 -6.92
CA MET A 47 7.26 16.81 -7.22
C MET A 47 6.24 16.15 -8.18
N ARG A 48 5.64 16.91 -9.11
CA ARG A 48 4.54 16.43 -9.96
C ARG A 48 4.88 15.16 -10.75
N GLY A 49 6.09 15.11 -11.35
CA GLY A 49 6.55 13.94 -12.10
C GLY A 49 6.73 12.69 -11.22
N THR A 50 7.32 12.85 -10.03
CA THR A 50 7.45 11.76 -9.06
C THR A 50 6.09 11.29 -8.55
N GLY A 51 5.18 12.22 -8.24
CA GLY A 51 3.81 11.89 -7.85
C GLY A 51 3.05 11.14 -8.96
N GLU A 52 3.27 11.48 -10.23
CA GLU A 52 2.71 10.71 -11.35
C GLU A 52 3.28 9.30 -11.45
N GLN A 53 4.59 9.12 -11.28
CA GLN A 53 5.19 7.78 -11.24
C GLN A 53 4.62 6.96 -10.08
N PHE A 54 4.48 7.56 -8.89
CA PHE A 54 3.94 6.87 -7.72
C PHE A 54 2.46 6.54 -7.87
N GLN A 55 1.67 7.32 -8.62
CA GLN A 55 0.29 6.98 -8.96
C GLN A 55 0.22 5.69 -9.79
N TYR A 56 1.14 5.48 -10.74
CA TYR A 56 1.21 4.24 -11.50
C TYR A 56 1.54 3.05 -10.59
N ILE A 57 2.55 3.20 -9.73
CA ILE A 57 2.94 2.15 -8.78
C ILE A 57 1.78 1.82 -7.83
N LEU A 58 1.16 2.84 -7.22
CA LEU A 58 0.03 2.67 -6.30
C LEU A 58 -1.14 1.88 -6.91
N ARG A 59 -1.38 2.03 -8.22
CA ARG A 59 -2.41 1.27 -8.93
C ARG A 59 -2.05 -0.21 -9.03
N ASP A 60 -0.79 -0.53 -9.25
CA ASP A 60 -0.30 -1.90 -9.30
C ASP A 60 -0.34 -2.52 -7.89
N GLU A 61 0.13 -1.80 -6.87
CA GLU A 61 0.05 -2.23 -5.46
C GLU A 61 -1.40 -2.49 -5.02
N ALA A 62 -2.36 -1.70 -5.51
CA ALA A 62 -3.77 -1.93 -5.24
C ALA A 62 -4.28 -3.28 -5.75
N MET A 63 -3.76 -3.73 -6.90
CA MET A 63 -4.05 -5.06 -7.43
C MET A 63 -3.30 -6.14 -6.66
N HIS A 64 -2.03 -5.90 -6.31
CA HIS A 64 -1.21 -6.85 -5.56
C HIS A 64 -1.81 -7.18 -4.19
N PHE A 65 -2.11 -6.17 -3.36
CA PHE A 65 -2.68 -6.45 -2.04
C PHE A 65 -4.08 -7.07 -2.15
N SER A 66 -4.91 -6.62 -3.10
CA SER A 66 -6.26 -7.14 -3.30
C SER A 66 -6.24 -8.62 -3.69
N PHE A 67 -5.32 -9.01 -4.58
CA PHE A 67 -5.09 -10.40 -4.94
C PHE A 67 -4.53 -11.19 -3.75
N GLY A 68 -3.51 -10.67 -3.07
CA GLY A 68 -2.86 -11.33 -1.95
C GLY A 68 -3.83 -11.64 -0.81
N LEU A 69 -4.68 -10.68 -0.41
CA LEU A 69 -5.68 -10.91 0.63
C LEU A 69 -6.78 -11.91 0.20
N LYS A 70 -7.13 -11.98 -1.08
CA LYS A 70 -8.04 -13.02 -1.60
C LYS A 70 -7.41 -14.41 -1.50
N VAL A 71 -6.12 -14.53 -1.84
CA VAL A 71 -5.38 -15.80 -1.70
C VAL A 71 -5.32 -16.22 -0.24
N VAL A 72 -5.05 -15.29 0.69
CA VAL A 72 -5.10 -15.57 2.13
C VAL A 72 -6.48 -16.14 2.51
N ASN A 73 -7.56 -15.43 2.19
CA ASN A 73 -8.92 -15.88 2.52
C ASN A 73 -9.24 -17.26 1.93
N GLN A 74 -8.84 -17.51 0.68
CA GLN A 74 -9.08 -18.78 0.02
C GLN A 74 -8.37 -19.93 0.72
N ILE A 75 -7.12 -19.75 1.14
CA ILE A 75 -6.36 -20.79 1.85
C ILE A 75 -6.97 -21.05 3.23
N LEU A 76 -7.37 -20.00 3.96
CA LEU A 76 -8.05 -20.15 5.26
C LEU A 76 -9.31 -21.00 5.14
N GLU A 77 -10.11 -20.75 4.09
CA GLU A 77 -11.35 -21.47 3.80
C GLU A 77 -11.09 -22.94 3.39
N GLU A 78 -10.22 -23.17 2.41
CA GLU A 78 -9.97 -24.51 1.85
C GLU A 78 -9.32 -25.47 2.86
N GLU A 79 -8.39 -24.96 3.67
CA GLU A 79 -7.64 -25.76 4.64
C GLU A 79 -8.27 -25.75 6.04
N ASN A 80 -9.36 -24.98 6.21
CA ASN A 80 -10.07 -24.79 7.48
C ASN A 80 -9.12 -24.45 8.64
N ILE A 81 -8.24 -23.48 8.40
CA ILE A 81 -7.26 -22.97 9.35
C ILE A 81 -7.65 -21.56 9.80
N SER A 82 -7.28 -21.20 11.02
CA SER A 82 -7.42 -19.84 11.53
C SER A 82 -6.08 -19.31 12.01
N PHE A 83 -5.92 -18.00 11.97
CA PHE A 83 -4.75 -17.36 12.54
C PHE A 83 -4.73 -17.46 14.06
N ASP A 84 -3.53 -17.53 14.65
CA ASP A 84 -3.34 -17.25 16.06
C ASP A 84 -3.55 -15.73 16.29
N PRO A 85 -4.58 -15.33 17.08
CA PRO A 85 -4.82 -13.92 17.35
C PRO A 85 -3.63 -13.20 17.97
N LYS A 86 -2.80 -13.91 18.76
CA LYS A 86 -1.61 -13.32 19.38
C LYS A 86 -0.54 -13.01 18.33
N ALA A 87 -0.25 -13.94 17.45
CA ALA A 87 0.72 -13.74 16.37
C ALA A 87 0.30 -12.64 15.40
N VAL A 88 -1.00 -12.56 15.08
CA VAL A 88 -1.55 -11.46 14.26
C VAL A 88 -1.41 -10.12 14.97
N ARG A 89 -1.69 -10.07 16.28
CA ARG A 89 -1.54 -8.83 17.07
C ARG A 89 -0.09 -8.37 17.08
N GLU A 90 0.85 -9.27 17.34
CA GLU A 90 2.29 -9.00 17.35
C GLU A 90 2.77 -8.50 15.98
N MET A 91 2.34 -9.13 14.89
CA MET A 91 2.63 -8.67 13.53
C MET A 91 2.20 -7.21 13.30
N TRP A 92 0.97 -6.83 13.72
CA TRP A 92 0.49 -5.46 13.57
C TRP A 92 1.24 -4.46 14.45
N ASP A 93 1.53 -4.83 15.70
CA ASP A 93 2.27 -3.98 16.63
C ASP A 93 3.70 -3.71 16.15
N GLU A 94 4.42 -4.75 15.70
CA GLU A 94 5.75 -4.59 15.10
C GLU A 94 5.71 -3.75 13.81
N SER A 95 4.66 -3.93 13.00
CA SER A 95 4.50 -3.19 11.75
C SER A 95 4.25 -1.70 11.98
N GLU A 96 3.50 -1.36 13.03
CA GLU A 96 3.22 0.02 13.42
C GLU A 96 4.43 0.69 14.05
N ALA A 97 5.21 -0.05 14.85
CA ALA A 97 6.46 0.43 15.40
C ALA A 97 7.46 0.78 14.28
N ALA A 98 7.63 -0.12 13.31
CA ALA A 98 8.50 0.10 12.16
C ALA A 98 8.05 1.30 11.31
N GLU A 99 6.74 1.43 11.05
CA GLU A 99 6.18 2.56 10.30
C GLU A 99 6.35 3.87 11.07
N SER A 100 6.18 3.86 12.39
CA SER A 100 6.37 5.02 13.24
C SER A 100 7.83 5.47 13.28
N ASP A 101 8.77 4.54 13.39
CA ASP A 101 10.20 4.84 13.32
C ASP A 101 10.57 5.43 11.95
N TYR A 102 10.04 4.86 10.87
CA TYR A 102 10.20 5.39 9.52
C TYR A 102 9.64 6.82 9.41
N ALA A 103 8.39 7.04 9.84
CA ALA A 103 7.73 8.34 9.78
C ALA A 103 8.51 9.40 10.56
N ASN A 104 8.95 9.10 11.78
CA ASN A 104 9.78 10.00 12.60
C ASN A 104 11.14 10.28 11.96
N TYR A 105 11.71 9.32 11.22
CA TYR A 105 12.96 9.52 10.51
C TYR A 105 12.82 10.44 9.30
N ILE A 106 11.78 10.25 8.46
CA ILE A 106 11.59 11.02 7.23
C ILE A 106 10.88 12.37 7.47
N LEU A 107 10.15 12.53 8.58
CA LEU A 107 9.37 13.72 8.94
C LEU A 107 9.83 14.32 10.27
N ARG A 108 11.16 14.36 10.51
CA ARG A 108 11.75 15.05 11.68
C ARG A 108 11.23 16.48 11.81
N ASP A 109 11.14 17.15 10.66
CA ASP A 109 10.40 18.39 10.49
C ASP A 109 9.14 18.10 9.67
N PRO A 110 7.95 18.50 10.13
CA PRO A 110 6.71 18.29 9.40
C PRO A 110 6.72 19.09 8.10
N ILE A 111 6.16 18.52 7.03
CA ILE A 111 5.84 19.29 5.84
C ILE A 111 4.46 19.94 6.03
N LEU A 112 4.21 21.06 5.36
CA LEU A 112 2.94 21.78 5.51
C LEU A 112 1.74 20.86 5.24
N GLY A 113 0.95 20.61 6.28
CA GLY A 113 -0.24 19.76 6.24
C GLY A 113 0.01 18.25 6.36
N TYR A 114 1.22 17.81 6.71
CA TYR A 114 1.57 16.40 6.86
C TYR A 114 2.72 16.21 7.87
N SER A 115 2.45 15.50 8.97
CA SER A 115 3.40 15.21 10.05
C SER A 115 3.58 13.70 10.28
N ALA A 116 4.54 13.31 11.13
CA ALA A 116 4.72 11.92 11.50
C ALA A 116 3.45 11.32 12.16
N GLU A 117 2.78 12.08 13.03
CA GLU A 117 1.54 11.65 13.68
C GLU A 117 0.42 11.44 12.66
N TYR A 118 0.34 12.33 11.66
CA TYR A 118 -0.61 12.20 10.56
C TYR A 118 -0.34 10.93 9.72
N HIS A 119 0.94 10.66 9.43
CA HIS A 119 1.38 9.47 8.71
C HIS A 119 1.01 8.17 9.45
N THR A 120 1.33 8.09 10.74
CA THR A 120 1.02 6.93 11.59
C THR A 120 -0.47 6.73 11.79
N GLU A 121 -1.25 7.79 12.00
CA GLU A 121 -2.71 7.68 12.12
C GLU A 121 -3.35 7.16 10.84
N GLN A 122 -2.86 7.61 9.68
CA GLN A 122 -3.30 7.09 8.39
C GLN A 122 -2.93 5.61 8.21
N PHE A 123 -1.74 5.19 8.61
CA PHE A 123 -1.34 3.77 8.62
C PHE A 123 -2.32 2.93 9.44
N ARG A 124 -2.61 3.34 10.67
CA ARG A 124 -3.53 2.63 11.58
C ARG A 124 -4.93 2.49 10.97
N TYR A 125 -5.43 3.56 10.35
CA TYR A 125 -6.71 3.52 9.64
C TYR A 125 -6.70 2.53 8.45
N VAL A 126 -5.63 2.51 7.66
CA VAL A 126 -5.49 1.56 6.53
C VAL A 126 -5.35 0.13 7.02
N ALA A 127 -4.54 -0.12 8.07
CA ALA A 127 -4.37 -1.43 8.69
C ALA A 127 -5.70 -2.03 9.14
N ASN A 128 -6.57 -1.25 9.77
CA ASN A 128 -7.93 -1.68 10.13
C ASN A 128 -8.75 -2.11 8.90
N ARG A 129 -8.65 -1.39 7.78
CA ARG A 129 -9.32 -1.79 6.53
C ARG A 129 -8.79 -3.10 5.97
N ARG A 130 -7.48 -3.35 6.06
CA ARG A 130 -6.87 -4.62 5.59
C ARG A 130 -7.27 -5.78 6.49
N ALA A 131 -7.20 -5.61 7.81
CA ALA A 131 -7.64 -6.61 8.78
C ALA A 131 -9.10 -7.06 8.55
N ARG A 132 -10.03 -6.10 8.39
CA ARG A 132 -11.44 -6.43 8.08
C ARG A 132 -11.62 -7.20 6.78
N THR A 133 -10.73 -7.01 5.79
CA THR A 133 -10.81 -7.71 4.49
C THR A 133 -10.55 -9.21 4.63
N VAL A 134 -9.81 -9.61 5.67
CA VAL A 134 -9.51 -11.02 5.99
C VAL A 134 -10.24 -11.53 7.22
N GLY A 135 -11.31 -10.83 7.64
CA GLY A 135 -12.15 -11.24 8.78
C GLY A 135 -11.47 -11.10 10.15
N LEU A 136 -10.36 -10.37 10.24
CA LEU A 136 -9.67 -10.10 11.51
C LEU A 136 -10.26 -8.89 12.22
N GLU A 137 -10.12 -8.87 13.56
CA GLU A 137 -10.43 -7.69 14.38
C GLU A 137 -9.55 -6.50 14.01
N GLU A 138 -10.03 -5.29 14.28
CA GLU A 138 -9.27 -4.07 14.03
C GLU A 138 -8.06 -3.98 14.97
N PRO A 139 -6.81 -3.96 14.45
CA PRO A 139 -5.62 -3.85 15.29
C PRO A 139 -5.54 -2.51 16.04
N PHE A 140 -6.08 -1.43 15.45
CA PHE A 140 -6.02 -0.07 16.00
C PHE A 140 -7.42 0.57 16.11
N PRO A 141 -8.29 0.09 17.02
CA PRO A 141 -9.65 0.61 17.14
C PRO A 141 -9.68 2.12 17.38
N GLY A 142 -10.57 2.81 16.68
CA GLY A 142 -10.74 4.27 16.82
C GLY A 142 -9.84 5.12 15.91
N ALA A 143 -8.93 4.51 15.14
CA ALA A 143 -8.13 5.20 14.14
C ALA A 143 -9.03 5.84 13.05
N LYS A 144 -8.70 7.07 12.64
CA LYS A 144 -9.52 7.88 11.74
C LYS A 144 -8.86 8.07 10.38
N ASN A 145 -9.67 8.21 9.34
CA ASN A 145 -9.17 8.61 8.02
C ASN A 145 -8.76 10.09 8.06
N VAL A 146 -7.46 10.35 8.21
CA VAL A 146 -6.91 11.71 8.19
C VAL A 146 -6.55 12.16 6.77
N SER A 147 -6.42 11.22 5.83
CA SER A 147 -6.10 11.45 4.40
C SER A 147 -7.22 10.97 3.46
N PRO A 148 -8.45 11.54 3.51
CA PRO A 148 -9.54 11.10 2.64
C PRO A 148 -9.21 11.25 1.15
N TRP A 149 -8.34 12.19 0.82
CA TRP A 149 -7.85 12.42 -0.54
C TRP A 149 -6.90 11.33 -1.07
N LEU A 150 -6.35 10.48 -0.21
CA LEU A 150 -5.43 9.42 -0.64
C LEU A 150 -6.19 8.31 -1.39
N ASP A 151 -7.42 8.02 -0.98
CA ASP A 151 -8.34 7.13 -1.70
C ASP A 151 -8.69 7.70 -3.09
N GLU A 152 -8.87 9.02 -3.20
CA GLU A 152 -9.08 9.70 -4.49
C GLU A 152 -7.86 9.53 -5.39
N GLN A 153 -6.65 9.78 -4.88
CA GLN A 153 -5.40 9.61 -5.64
C GLN A 153 -5.19 8.18 -6.14
N ALA A 154 -5.58 7.17 -5.34
CA ALA A 154 -5.54 5.77 -5.75
C ALA A 154 -6.58 5.41 -6.82
N THR A 155 -7.72 6.10 -6.84
CA THR A 155 -8.86 5.76 -7.71
C THR A 155 -8.90 6.60 -9.00
N MET A 156 -8.23 7.76 -9.03
CA MET A 156 -8.24 8.64 -10.20
C MET A 156 -7.63 7.97 -11.42
N ARG A 157 -8.50 7.54 -12.35
CA ARG A 157 -8.09 7.33 -13.75
C ARG A 157 -7.86 8.71 -14.35
N LYS A 158 -6.60 9.09 -14.57
CA LYS A 158 -6.31 10.21 -15.48
C LYS A 158 -6.74 9.78 -16.87
N GLU A 159 -7.92 10.23 -17.30
CA GLU A 159 -8.14 10.49 -18.71
C GLU A 159 -7.16 11.58 -19.11
N LYS A 160 -6.02 11.19 -19.71
CA LYS A 160 -5.22 12.18 -20.42
C LYS A 160 -6.08 12.67 -21.57
N ASN A 161 -6.57 13.90 -21.48
CA ASN A 161 -7.12 14.60 -22.63
C ASN A 161 -6.02 14.59 -23.70
N PHE A 162 -6.24 13.79 -24.74
CA PHE A 162 -5.32 13.59 -25.85
C PHE A 162 -4.87 14.92 -26.50
N PHE A 163 -5.70 15.96 -26.36
CA PHE A 163 -5.46 17.30 -26.89
C PHE A 163 -4.58 18.20 -26.01
N GLU A 164 -4.38 17.89 -24.73
CA GLU A 164 -3.58 18.72 -23.80
C GLU A 164 -2.17 18.17 -23.55
N THR A 165 -1.94 16.89 -23.88
CA THR A 165 -0.61 16.29 -23.78
C THR A 165 0.19 16.70 -25.01
N ARG A 166 1.16 17.62 -24.85
CA ARG A 166 2.12 17.93 -25.92
C ARG A 166 2.83 16.62 -26.29
N VAL A 167 2.62 16.15 -27.52
CA VAL A 167 3.33 15.01 -28.09
C VAL A 167 4.82 15.34 -28.09
N ILE A 168 5.61 14.65 -27.27
CA ILE A 168 7.08 14.76 -27.22
C ILE A 168 7.73 13.66 -28.08
N GLU A 169 6.93 12.85 -28.79
CA GLU A 169 7.45 11.99 -29.84
C GLU A 169 7.84 12.84 -31.05
N TYR A 170 9.13 12.77 -31.38
CA TYR A 170 9.78 13.52 -32.44
C TYR A 170 9.02 13.40 -33.76
N GLN A 171 8.80 14.56 -34.41
CA GLN A 171 8.68 14.62 -35.87
C GLN A 171 9.91 13.93 -36.47
N THR A 172 9.77 12.69 -36.94
CA THR A 172 10.64 12.16 -38.00
C THR A 172 10.14 12.72 -39.33
N GLY A 173 10.37 14.03 -39.50
CA GLY A 173 10.30 14.68 -40.80
C GLY A 173 11.65 14.55 -41.49
N ALA A 174 11.77 13.56 -42.38
CA ALA A 174 12.69 13.61 -43.51
C ALA A 174 12.14 12.70 -44.61
N GLN A 175 11.31 13.27 -45.49
CA GLN A 175 11.14 12.71 -46.83
C GLN A 175 12.48 12.86 -47.55
N LEU A 176 13.08 11.74 -47.95
CA LEU A 176 14.09 11.74 -49.00
C LEU A 176 13.36 11.53 -50.32
N GLU A 177 13.39 12.55 -51.18
CA GLU A 177 13.12 12.37 -52.61
C GLU A 177 14.34 11.71 -53.26
N TRP A 178 14.08 10.70 -54.08
CA TRP A 178 15.02 10.13 -55.05
C TRP A 178 14.38 10.11 -56.43
#